data_AF-A0A1V0QDK6-F1
#
_entry.id   AF-A0A1V0QDK6-F1
#
_cell.length_a   1.000
_cell.length_b   1.000
_cell.length_c   1.000
_cell.angle_alpha   90.00
_cell.angle_beta   90.00
_cell.angle_gamma   90.00
#
_symmetry.space_group_name_H-M   'P 1'
#
loop_
_entity.id
_entity.type
_entity.pdbx_description
1 polymer ?
#
loop_
_entity_poly.entity_id
_entity_poly.type
_entity_poly.pdbx_seq_one_letter_code
_entity_poly.pdbx_strand_id
1 'polypeptide(L)'
;MKNLKPSSYNVVVDTLADGRELMFNTLTGAFCVVNETVKALIKEHDCDAEPNQEESRKIVEQLHSLGFLIDDDIDELELIELRRNLTRFNNKSLYVTIGPYAEL
;
A
#
# COMPACT_ATOMS: atom_id res chain seq x y z
N MET A 1 -0.66 -15.68 10.07
CA MET A 1 -1.29 -14.44 9.54
C MET A 1 -2.27 -14.87 8.47
N LYS A 2 -3.37 -14.14 8.23
CA LYS A 2 -4.20 -14.38 7.04
C LYS A 2 -3.31 -14.25 5.79
N ASN A 3 -3.64 -14.96 4.72
CA ASN A 3 -2.93 -14.81 3.45
C ASN A 3 -2.99 -13.33 3.04
N LEU A 4 -1.83 -12.77 2.71
CA LEU A 4 -1.69 -11.39 2.25
C LEU A 4 -1.40 -11.40 0.76
N LYS A 5 -1.90 -10.39 0.06
CA LYS A 5 -1.56 -10.07 -1.32
C LYS A 5 -1.10 -8.61 -1.43
N PRO A 6 -0.31 -8.25 -2.45
CA PRO A 6 0.01 -6.88 -2.76
C PRO A 6 -1.24 -6.15 -3.21
N SER A 7 -1.35 -4.91 -2.77
CA SER A 7 -2.35 -4.00 -3.29
C SER A 7 -2.13 -3.75 -4.78
N SER A 8 -3.22 -3.78 -5.55
CA SER A 8 -3.26 -3.40 -6.97
C SER A 8 -2.96 -1.92 -7.19
N TYR A 9 -2.99 -1.12 -6.12
CA TYR A 9 -2.81 0.32 -6.11
C TYR A 9 -1.38 0.74 -5.74
N ASN A 10 -0.45 -0.22 -5.61
CA ASN A 10 0.97 0.03 -5.46
C ASN A 10 1.58 0.49 -6.78
N VAL A 11 2.31 1.61 -6.75
CA VAL A 11 2.98 2.19 -7.92
C VAL A 11 4.44 2.43 -7.58
N VAL A 12 5.35 2.01 -8.46
CA VAL A 12 6.76 2.42 -8.39
C VAL A 12 6.86 3.80 -9.04
N VAL A 13 7.28 4.80 -8.26
CA VAL A 13 7.34 6.20 -8.66
C VAL A 13 8.68 6.53 -9.28
N ASP A 14 9.78 6.11 -8.64
CA ASP A 14 11.14 6.42 -9.09
C ASP A 14 12.15 5.39 -8.57
N THR A 15 13.32 5.36 -9.20
CA THR A 15 14.50 4.62 -8.73
C THR A 15 15.56 5.60 -8.26
N LEU A 16 15.91 5.53 -6.99
CA LEU A 16 16.92 6.36 -6.36
C LEU A 16 18.31 6.03 -6.91
N ALA A 17 19.25 6.99 -6.79
CA ALA A 17 20.62 6.86 -7.29
C ALA A 17 21.40 5.67 -6.70
N ASP A 18 20.98 5.17 -5.53
CA ASP A 18 21.56 4.00 -4.86
C ASP A 18 20.87 2.67 -5.22
N GLY A 19 19.95 2.69 -6.19
CA GLY A 19 19.23 1.51 -6.67
C GLY A 19 18.00 1.13 -5.86
N ARG A 20 17.63 1.88 -4.82
CA ARG A 20 16.38 1.67 -4.08
C ARG A 20 15.19 2.25 -4.85
N GLU A 21 14.01 1.67 -4.69
CA GLU A 21 12.80 2.13 -5.36
C GLU A 21 11.91 2.93 -4.39
N LEU A 22 11.39 4.06 -4.86
CA LEU A 22 10.32 4.78 -4.19
C LEU A 22 8.98 4.22 -4.67
N MET A 23 8.21 3.65 -3.75
CA MET A 23 6.86 3.18 -4.00
C MET A 23 5.82 4.10 -3.35
N PHE A 24 4.66 4.17 -4.00
CA PHE A 24 3.50 4.91 -3.55
C PHE A 24 2.26 4.04 -3.64
N ASN A 25 1.51 3.92 -2.55
CA ASN A 25 0.20 3.30 -2.57
C ASN A 25 -0.86 4.37 -2.83
N THR A 26 -1.52 4.30 -3.97
CA THR A 26 -2.51 5.31 -4.40
C THR A 26 -3.83 5.25 -3.60
N LEU A 27 -4.11 4.14 -2.91
CA LEU A 27 -5.33 3.95 -2.13
C LEU A 27 -5.22 4.51 -0.69
N THR A 28 -4.03 4.41 -0.09
CA THR A 28 -3.75 4.91 1.27
C THR A 28 -2.99 6.24 1.26
N GLY A 29 -2.34 6.59 0.15
CA GLY A 29 -1.45 7.75 0.05
C GLY A 29 -0.09 7.53 0.72
N ALA A 30 0.26 6.30 1.08
CA ALA A 30 1.52 5.98 1.75
C ALA A 30 2.68 5.96 0.75
N PHE A 31 3.85 6.47 1.18
CA PHE A 31 5.12 6.32 0.47
C PHE A 31 6.03 5.37 1.23
N CYS A 32 6.80 4.56 0.53
CA CYS A 32 7.88 3.79 1.13
C CYS A 32 9.08 3.70 0.18
N VAL A 33 10.28 3.65 0.76
CA VAL A 33 11.50 3.37 0.01
C VAL A 33 11.85 1.91 0.26
N VAL A 34 11.92 1.12 -0.80
CA VAL A 34 12.15 -0.32 -0.72
C VAL A 34 13.51 -0.68 -1.30
N ASN A 35 14.15 -1.67 -0.67
CA ASN A 35 15.31 -2.36 -1.23
C ASN A 35 14.85 -3.69 -1.86
N GLU A 36 15.77 -4.42 -2.50
CA GLU A 36 15.46 -5.71 -3.13
C GLU A 36 14.88 -6.75 -2.17
N THR A 37 15.30 -6.76 -0.90
CA THR A 37 14.74 -7.66 0.12
C THR A 37 13.26 -7.39 0.37
N VAL A 38 12.88 -6.13 0.55
CA VAL A 38 11.49 -5.73 0.77
C VAL A 38 10.65 -5.94 -0.50
N LYS A 39 11.26 -5.72 -1.67
CA LYS A 39 10.60 -5.97 -2.96
C LYS A 39 10.29 -7.45 -3.17
N ALA A 40 11.21 -8.34 -2.79
CA ALA A 40 10.97 -9.79 -2.80
C ALA A 40 9.79 -10.15 -1.88
N LEU A 41 9.74 -9.60 -0.66
CA LEU A 41 8.63 -9.82 0.27
C LEU A 41 7.27 -9.38 -0.29
N ILE A 42 7.22 -8.25 -1.00
CA ILE A 42 6.00 -7.79 -1.67
C ILE A 42 5.64 -8.74 -2.83
N LYS A 43 6.60 -9.07 -3.69
CA LYS A 43 6.35 -9.77 -4.95
C LYS A 43 6.04 -11.26 -4.78
N GLU A 44 6.77 -11.94 -3.90
CA GLU A 44 6.67 -13.39 -3.74
C GLU A 44 5.49 -13.80 -2.86
N HIS A 45 4.84 -12.85 -2.18
CA HIS A 45 3.81 -13.09 -1.16
C HIS A 45 4.31 -14.03 -0.06
N ASP A 46 5.62 -14.24 -0.01
CA ASP A 46 6.25 -15.28 0.77
C ASP A 46 6.56 -14.70 2.15
N CYS A 47 5.54 -14.73 2.99
CA CYS A 47 5.69 -14.42 4.41
C CYS A 47 6.40 -15.56 5.17
N ASP A 48 6.76 -16.66 4.51
CA ASP A 48 7.38 -17.85 5.12
C ASP A 48 8.92 -17.88 5.00
N ALA A 49 9.55 -16.80 4.52
CA ALA A 49 11.01 -16.71 4.43
C ALA A 49 11.68 -16.57 5.82
N GLU A 50 12.13 -17.70 6.41
CA GLU A 50 13.17 -17.71 7.45
C GLU A 50 14.56 -17.50 6.80
N PRO A 51 15.45 -16.62 7.35
CA PRO A 51 15.90 -16.67 8.74
C PRO A 51 16.14 -15.27 9.35
N ASN A 52 15.07 -14.57 9.77
CA ASN A 52 15.08 -13.42 10.70
C ASN A 52 13.62 -13.07 11.08
N GLN A 53 12.84 -14.09 11.46
CA GLN A 53 11.35 -14.07 11.53
C GLN A 53 10.76 -12.80 12.15
N GLU A 54 11.38 -12.24 13.17
CA GLU A 54 10.81 -11.10 13.87
C GLU A 54 11.00 -9.78 13.10
N GLU A 55 12.13 -9.55 12.44
CA GLU A 55 12.34 -8.34 11.62
C GLU A 55 11.50 -8.39 10.35
N SER A 56 11.51 -9.52 9.63
CA SER A 56 10.69 -9.71 8.44
C SER A 56 9.20 -9.56 8.76
N ARG A 57 8.75 -10.10 9.90
CA ARG A 57 7.36 -9.94 10.35
C ARG A 57 7.02 -8.50 10.67
N LYS A 58 7.91 -7.76 11.35
CA LYS A 58 7.71 -6.32 11.61
C LYS A 58 7.58 -5.54 10.30
N ILE A 59 8.41 -5.85 9.30
CA ILE A 59 8.33 -5.24 7.98
C ILE A 59 7.01 -5.57 7.29
N VAL A 60 6.58 -6.83 7.29
CA VAL A 60 5.29 -7.25 6.72
C VAL A 60 4.12 -6.57 7.43
N GLU A 61 4.14 -6.49 8.76
CA GLU A 61 3.11 -5.79 9.54
C GLU A 61 3.08 -4.30 9.21
N GLN A 62 4.25 -3.67 9.02
CA GLN A 62 4.34 -2.28 8.57
C GLN A 62 3.77 -2.10 7.16
N LEU A 63 4.16 -2.93 6.20
CA LEU A 63 3.67 -2.89 4.83
C LEU A 63 2.15 -3.10 4.77
N HIS A 64 1.63 -4.02 5.59
CA HIS A 64 0.20 -4.24 5.74
C HIS A 64 -0.52 -3.01 6.32
N SER A 65 0.01 -2.43 7.41
CA SER A 65 -0.58 -1.23 8.03
C SER A 65 -0.60 0.00 7.10
N LEU A 66 0.37 0.08 6.20
CA LEU A 66 0.48 1.15 5.20
C LEU A 66 -0.32 0.86 3.93
N GLY A 67 -0.90 -0.34 3.79
CA GLY A 67 -1.72 -0.77 2.66
C GLY A 67 -0.95 -1.26 1.43
N PHE A 68 0.38 -1.44 1.53
CA PHE A 68 1.16 -2.08 0.45
C PHE A 68 0.84 -3.56 0.33
N LEU A 69 0.54 -4.20 1.46
CA LEU A 69 -0.04 -5.54 1.53
C LEU A 69 -1.45 -5.43 2.10
N ILE A 70 -2.35 -6.28 1.64
CA ILE A 70 -3.74 -6.36 2.08
C ILE A 70 -4.12 -7.82 2.29
N ASP A 71 -5.17 -8.07 3.08
CA ASP A 71 -5.72 -9.41 3.19
C ASP A 71 -6.21 -9.90 1.81
N ASP A 72 -5.94 -11.16 1.50
CA ASP A 72 -6.25 -11.77 0.20
C ASP A 72 -7.75 -11.77 -0.13
N ASP A 73 -8.60 -11.79 0.90
CA ASP A 73 -10.06 -11.75 0.79
C ASP A 73 -10.64 -10.35 0.53
N ILE A 74 -9.81 -9.29 0.55
CA ILE A 74 -10.27 -7.93 0.27
C ILE A 74 -10.39 -7.71 -1.24
N ASP A 75 -11.59 -7.31 -1.68
CA ASP A 75 -11.81 -6.66 -2.96
C ASP A 75 -11.57 -5.14 -2.81
N GLU A 76 -10.47 -4.65 -3.38
CA GLU A 76 -10.07 -3.26 -3.26
C GLU A 76 -11.01 -2.31 -4.01
N LEU A 77 -11.68 -2.77 -5.08
CA LEU A 77 -12.64 -1.95 -5.81
C LEU A 77 -13.90 -1.75 -4.97
N GLU A 78 -14.41 -2.84 -4.38
CA GLU A 78 -15.55 -2.76 -3.46
C GLU A 78 -15.23 -1.88 -2.23
N LEU A 79 -14.00 -1.95 -1.73
CA LEU A 79 -13.54 -1.07 -0.64
C LEU A 79 -13.58 0.42 -1.05
N ILE A 80 -13.17 0.75 -2.28
CA ILE A 80 -13.26 2.13 -2.81
C ILE A 80 -14.72 2.56 -2.93
N GLU A 81 -15.59 1.70 -3.45
CA GLU A 81 -17.03 2.00 -3.55
C GLU A 81 -17.67 2.23 -2.18
N LEU A 82 -17.30 1.42 -1.19
CA LEU A 82 -17.73 1.58 0.19
C LEU A 82 -17.26 2.92 0.75
N ARG A 83 -15.98 3.29 0.60
CA ARG A 83 -15.44 4.59 1.04
C ARG A 83 -16.15 5.77 0.37
N ARG A 84 -16.45 5.65 -0.92
CA ARG A 84 -17.23 6.64 -1.67
C ARG A 84 -18.64 6.79 -1.08
N ASN A 85 -19.33 5.68 -0.82
CA ASN A 85 -20.68 5.69 -0.27
C ASN A 85 -20.70 6.27 1.14
N LEU A 86 -19.74 5.89 1.99
CA LEU A 86 -19.59 6.46 3.33
C LEU A 86 -19.40 7.97 3.27
N THR A 87 -18.55 8.47 2.36
CA THR A 87 -18.36 9.91 2.15
C THR A 87 -19.64 10.59 1.64
N ARG A 88 -20.31 9.98 0.66
CA ARG A 88 -21.52 10.53 0.01
C ARG A 88 -22.70 10.67 0.97
N PHE A 89 -22.89 9.70 1.85
CA PHE A 89 -24.02 9.66 2.80
C PHE A 89 -23.64 10.17 4.20
N ASN A 90 -22.43 10.71 4.37
CA ASN A 90 -22.02 11.34 5.62
C ASN A 90 -22.60 12.75 5.72
N ASN A 91 -23.51 12.94 6.68
CA ASN A 91 -24.14 14.23 6.95
C ASN A 91 -23.43 15.05 8.03
N LYS A 92 -22.32 14.55 8.60
CA LYS A 92 -21.58 15.18 9.70
C LYS A 92 -20.33 15.94 9.23
N SER A 93 -19.79 15.62 8.07
CA SER A 93 -18.51 16.14 7.60
C SER A 93 -18.55 16.43 6.10
N LEU A 94 -17.99 17.57 5.68
CA LEU A 94 -17.77 17.89 4.27
C LEU A 94 -16.32 17.58 3.90
N TYR A 95 -16.12 16.69 2.92
CA TYR A 95 -14.81 16.39 2.36
C TYR A 95 -14.67 17.08 0.99
N VAL A 96 -13.68 17.94 0.85
CA VAL A 96 -13.35 18.62 -0.41
C VAL A 96 -11.96 18.16 -0.84
N THR A 97 -11.85 17.61 -2.04
CA THR A 97 -10.54 17.37 -2.67
C THR A 97 -10.20 18.60 -3.50
N ILE A 98 -9.13 19.30 -3.11
CA ILE A 98 -8.59 20.42 -3.88
C ILE A 98 -7.37 19.87 -4.63
N GLY A 99 -7.55 19.57 -5.91
CA GLY A 99 -6.45 19.20 -6.79
C GLY A 99 -5.72 20.45 -7.27
N PRO A 100 -4.43 20.65 -6.98
CA PRO A 100 -3.66 21.67 -7.69
C PRO A 100 -3.55 21.26 -9.16
N TYR A 101 -3.93 22.15 -10.07
CA TYR A 101 -3.58 22.00 -11.48
C TYR A 101 -2.27 22.77 -11.71
N ALA A 102 -1.29 22.12 -12.31
CA ALA A 102 -0.08 22.76 -12.81
C ALA A 102 -0.16 22.71 -14.35
N GLU A 103 -0.24 23.87 -14.99
CA GLU A 103 0.06 23.98 -16.42
C GLU A 103 1.59 23.85 -16.58
N LEU A 104 2.01 22.92 -17.43
CA LEU A 104 3.40 22.73 -17.85
C LEU A 104 3.76 23.69 -18.98
#